data_AF-A0AAW5UUV5-F1
#
_entry.id   AF-A0AAW5UUV5-F1
#
_cell.length_a   1.000
_cell.length_b   1.000
_cell.length_c   1.000
_cell.angle_alpha   90.00
_cell.angle_beta   90.00
_cell.angle_gamma   90.00
#
_symmetry.space_group_name_H-M   'P 1'
#
loop_
_entity.id
_entity.type
_entity.pdbx_description
1 polymer ?
#
loop_
_entity_poly.entity_id
_entity_poly.type
_entity_poly.pdbx_seq_one_letter_code
_entity_poly.pdbx_strand_id
1 'polypeptide(L)'
;MKFSHIIKNVVSSFVFALLPLSASAKCGNVDYSWGADALAGMHDYVVTMMLYVLYLTYAVAAVMVIISALQIYIKMNTGEDGVTKSILTLIGSCLFMIGASILFPAFFGYQI
;
A
#
# COMPACT_ATOMS: atom_id res chain seq x y z
N MET A 1 -31.13 72.24 9.55
CA MET A 1 -31.22 70.76 9.49
C MET A 1 -30.26 70.07 8.50
N LYS A 2 -29.70 70.76 7.47
CA LYS A 2 -28.84 70.12 6.43
C LYS A 2 -27.43 69.70 6.90
N PHE A 3 -26.84 70.36 7.89
CA PHE A 3 -25.46 70.09 8.34
C PHE A 3 -25.31 68.76 9.12
N SER A 4 -26.31 68.40 9.93
CA SER A 4 -26.32 67.13 10.68
C SER A 4 -26.43 65.90 9.78
N HIS A 5 -27.10 66.03 8.62
CA HIS A 5 -27.21 64.96 7.63
C HIS A 5 -25.89 64.68 6.90
N ILE A 6 -25.10 65.72 6.64
CA ILE A 6 -23.78 65.61 6.03
C ILE A 6 -22.80 64.87 6.94
N ILE A 7 -22.80 65.18 8.25
CA ILE A 7 -21.93 64.52 9.23
C ILE A 7 -22.29 63.03 9.36
N LYS A 8 -23.58 62.71 9.39
CA LYS A 8 -24.05 61.31 9.46
C LYS A 8 -23.64 60.50 8.22
N ASN A 9 -23.74 61.08 7.02
CA ASN A 9 -23.30 60.41 5.79
C ASN A 9 -21.78 60.21 5.76
N VAL A 10 -20.99 61.20 6.19
CA VAL A 10 -19.53 61.10 6.24
C VAL A 10 -19.08 60.02 7.24
N VAL A 11 -19.71 59.97 8.42
CA VAL A 11 -19.43 58.93 9.43
C VAL A 11 -19.85 57.54 8.92
N SER A 12 -20.99 57.42 8.25
CA SER A 12 -21.45 56.14 7.69
C SER A 12 -20.52 55.61 6.59
N SER A 13 -19.99 56.48 5.73
CA SER A 13 -19.00 56.09 4.72
C SER A 13 -17.65 55.71 5.32
N PHE A 14 -17.23 56.37 6.40
CA PHE A 14 -15.98 56.03 7.10
C PHE A 14 -16.07 54.70 7.85
N VAL A 15 -17.23 54.40 8.45
CA VAL A 15 -17.50 53.10 9.08
C VAL A 15 -17.52 51.97 8.04
N PHE A 16 -18.12 52.18 6.86
CA PHE A 16 -18.14 51.17 5.80
C PHE A 16 -16.75 50.91 5.19
N ALA A 17 -15.86 51.91 5.20
CA ALA A 17 -14.47 51.76 4.75
C ALA A 17 -13.56 51.03 5.78
N LEU A 18 -13.96 50.96 7.05
CA LEU A 18 -13.20 50.32 8.14
C LEU A 18 -13.60 48.87 8.41
N LEU A 19 -14.65 48.34 7.77
CA LEU A 19 -14.89 46.90 7.74
C LEU A 19 -14.07 46.29 6.59
N PRO A 20 -12.97 45.56 6.86
CA PRO A 20 -12.45 44.65 5.86
C PRO A 20 -13.50 43.55 5.70
N LEU A 21 -14.30 43.62 4.63
CA LEU A 21 -15.02 42.45 4.16
C LEU A 21 -13.94 41.46 3.74
N SER A 22 -13.60 40.53 4.64
CA SER A 22 -12.80 39.36 4.31
C SER A 22 -13.62 38.47 3.37
N ALA A 23 -13.83 38.92 2.14
CA ALA A 23 -14.10 38.05 1.02
C ALA A 23 -12.80 37.29 0.76
N SER A 24 -12.59 36.22 1.52
CA SER A 24 -11.65 35.19 1.14
C SER A 24 -12.19 34.59 -0.15
N ALA A 25 -11.72 35.11 -1.28
CA ALA A 25 -11.76 34.35 -2.50
C ALA A 25 -10.83 33.16 -2.25
N LYS A 26 -11.39 31.95 -2.07
CA LYS A 26 -10.64 30.69 -2.01
C LYS A 26 -10.08 30.40 -3.41
N CYS A 27 -9.19 31.26 -3.88
CA CYS A 27 -8.43 31.11 -5.11
C CYS A 27 -7.11 30.45 -4.71
N GLY A 28 -7.04 29.12 -4.84
CA GLY A 28 -5.75 28.45 -5.01
C GLY A 28 -5.28 27.46 -3.95
N ASN A 29 -6.16 26.76 -3.23
CA ASN A 29 -5.78 25.47 -2.65
C ASN A 29 -6.71 24.39 -3.19
N VAL A 30 -6.20 23.57 -4.11
CA VAL A 30 -6.86 22.32 -4.52
C VAL A 30 -6.62 21.35 -3.37
N ASP A 31 -7.68 21.04 -2.61
CA ASP A 31 -7.61 20.13 -1.47
C ASP A 31 -7.41 18.69 -1.96
N TYR A 32 -6.18 18.28 -2.33
CA TYR A 32 -5.86 16.93 -2.83
C TYR A 32 -6.06 15.80 -1.80
N SER A 33 -6.56 16.11 -0.61
CA SER A 33 -6.84 15.15 0.45
C SER A 33 -7.71 13.99 -0.04
N TRP A 34 -8.82 14.22 -0.75
CA TRP A 34 -9.60 13.19 -1.44
C TRP A 34 -8.82 12.23 -2.35
N GLY A 35 -7.86 12.73 -3.13
CA GLY A 35 -7.01 11.90 -4.00
C GLY A 35 -5.86 11.23 -3.25
N ALA A 36 -5.28 11.91 -2.27
CA ALA A 36 -4.22 11.38 -1.42
C ALA A 36 -4.73 10.27 -0.49
N ASP A 37 -5.93 10.42 0.06
CA ASP A 37 -6.61 9.45 0.92
C ASP A 37 -7.06 8.23 0.10
N ALA A 38 -7.55 8.45 -1.12
CA ALA A 38 -7.82 7.36 -2.07
C ALA A 38 -6.55 6.60 -2.46
N LEU A 39 -5.43 7.29 -2.67
CA LEU A 39 -4.14 6.66 -2.99
C LEU A 39 -3.54 5.92 -1.79
N ALA A 40 -3.69 6.47 -0.59
CA ALA A 40 -3.31 5.80 0.65
C ALA A 40 -4.14 4.52 0.87
N GLY A 41 -5.46 4.57 0.63
CA GLY A 41 -6.33 3.40 0.69
C GLY A 41 -5.98 2.33 -0.35
N MET A 42 -5.58 2.72 -1.56
CA MET A 42 -5.09 1.79 -2.59
C MET A 42 -3.78 1.11 -2.17
N HIS A 43 -2.86 1.86 -1.56
CA HIS A 43 -1.61 1.31 -1.04
C HIS A 43 -1.88 0.24 0.04
N ASP A 44 -2.73 0.56 1.02
CA ASP A 44 -3.06 -0.36 2.12
C ASP A 44 -3.79 -1.61 1.63
N TYR A 45 -4.67 -1.46 0.63
CA TYR A 45 -5.34 -2.57 -0.03
C TYR A 45 -4.35 -3.52 -0.73
N VAL A 46 -3.41 -2.97 -1.51
CA VAL A 46 -2.41 -3.77 -2.23
C VAL A 46 -1.52 -4.54 -1.26
N VAL A 47 -1.08 -3.90 -0.17
CA VAL A 47 -0.27 -4.54 0.88
C VAL A 47 -1.00 -5.74 1.49
N THR A 48 -2.27 -5.54 1.85
CA THR A 48 -3.07 -6.59 2.47
C THR A 48 -3.25 -7.77 1.51
N MET A 49 -3.53 -7.50 0.23
CA MET A 49 -3.67 -8.53 -0.80
C MET A 49 -2.35 -9.27 -1.09
N MET A 50 -1.22 -8.58 -1.05
CA MET A 50 0.11 -9.19 -1.19
C MET A 50 0.36 -10.26 -0.11
N LEU A 51 0.05 -9.95 1.16
CA LEU A 51 0.28 -10.88 2.27
C LEU A 51 -0.66 -12.09 2.17
N TYR A 52 -1.92 -11.89 1.79
CA TYR A 52 -2.86 -12.99 1.55
C TYR A 52 -2.38 -13.96 0.47
N VAL A 53 -1.85 -13.44 -0.64
CA VAL A 53 -1.29 -14.28 -1.72
C VAL A 53 -0.07 -15.07 -1.24
N LEU A 54 0.79 -14.47 -0.40
CA LEU A 54 1.93 -15.15 0.20
C LEU A 54 1.46 -16.33 1.07
N TYR A 55 0.51 -16.11 1.98
CA TYR A 55 0.00 -17.17 2.85
C TYR A 55 -0.66 -18.32 2.08
N LEU A 56 -1.45 -18.01 1.05
CA LEU A 56 -2.03 -19.03 0.18
C LEU A 56 -0.97 -19.85 -0.55
N THR A 57 0.05 -19.18 -1.09
CA THR A 57 1.15 -19.86 -1.80
C THR A 57 1.94 -20.74 -0.85
N TYR A 58 2.18 -20.30 0.39
CA TYR A 58 2.84 -21.10 1.42
C TYR A 58 2.04 -22.34 1.79
N ALA A 59 0.71 -22.21 1.92
CA ALA A 59 -0.18 -23.34 2.19
C ALA A 59 -0.14 -24.40 1.09
N VAL A 60 -0.24 -23.98 -0.18
CA VAL A 60 -0.16 -24.91 -1.33
C VAL A 60 1.23 -25.52 -1.44
N ALA A 61 2.28 -24.74 -1.20
CA ALA A 61 3.65 -25.23 -1.21
C ALA A 61 3.90 -26.31 -0.15
N ALA A 62 3.37 -26.14 1.06
CA ALA A 62 3.50 -27.13 2.13
C ALA A 62 2.92 -28.49 1.72
N VAL A 63 1.75 -28.51 1.06
CA VAL A 63 1.14 -29.74 0.54
C VAL A 63 2.04 -30.39 -0.52
N MET A 64 2.54 -29.59 -1.47
CA MET A 64 3.42 -30.09 -2.53
C MET A 64 4.75 -30.65 -2.00
N VAL A 65 5.30 -30.06 -0.94
CA VAL A 65 6.52 -30.55 -0.28
C VAL A 65 6.30 -31.92 0.34
N ILE A 66 5.16 -32.15 1.00
CA ILE A 66 4.83 -33.46 1.59
C ILE A 66 4.75 -34.53 0.50
N ILE A 67 4.06 -34.24 -0.61
CA ILE A 67 3.94 -35.17 -1.75
C ILE A 67 5.33 -35.46 -2.36
N SER A 68 6.17 -34.43 -2.47
CA SER A 68 7.54 -34.58 -2.99
C SER A 68 8.43 -35.41 -2.07
N ALA A 69 8.32 -35.23 -0.75
CA ALA A 69 9.05 -36.00 0.24
C ALA A 69 8.66 -37.48 0.23
N LEU A 70 7.36 -37.79 0.09
CA LEU A 70 6.88 -39.16 -0.07
C LEU A 70 7.45 -39.83 -1.33
N GLN A 71 7.45 -39.11 -2.47
CA GLN A 71 8.01 -39.62 -3.72
C GLN A 71 9.52 -39.91 -3.61
N ILE A 72 10.28 -39.03 -2.94
CA ILE A 72 11.71 -39.24 -2.71
C ILE A 72 11.94 -40.46 -1.81
N TYR A 73 11.13 -40.62 -0.75
CA TYR A 73 11.22 -41.78 0.12
C TYR A 73 11.01 -43.09 -0.65
N ILE A 74 10.00 -43.17 -1.51
CA ILE A 74 9.76 -44.38 -2.31
C ILE A 74 10.95 -44.64 -3.25
N LYS A 75 11.43 -43.61 -3.97
CA LYS A 75 12.59 -43.73 -4.87
C LYS A 75 13.88 -44.19 -4.18
N MET A 76 14.09 -43.75 -2.93
CA MET A 76 15.21 -44.16 -2.10
C MET A 76 15.16 -45.65 -1.74
N ASN A 77 13.97 -46.17 -1.47
CA ASN A 77 13.79 -47.57 -1.10
C ASN A 77 13.86 -48.52 -2.31
N THR A 78 13.56 -48.05 -3.52
CA THR A 78 13.60 -48.86 -4.76
C THR A 78 15.00 -48.88 -5.40
N GLY A 79 15.97 -48.13 -4.86
CA GLY A 79 17.31 -48.02 -5.45
C GLY A 79 17.32 -47.35 -6.82
N GLU A 80 16.31 -46.51 -7.11
CA GLU A 80 16.18 -45.86 -8.41
C GLU A 80 17.24 -44.75 -8.58
N ASP A 81 17.92 -44.74 -9.73
CA ASP A 81 18.80 -43.63 -10.11
C ASP A 81 17.97 -42.34 -10.31
N GLY A 82 18.27 -41.32 -9.50
CA GLY A 82 17.56 -40.03 -9.56
C GLY A 82 17.10 -39.48 -8.21
N VAL A 83 17.32 -40.22 -7.12
CA VAL A 83 17.11 -39.75 -5.74
C VAL A 83 17.88 -38.44 -5.47
N THR A 84 19.18 -38.43 -5.77
CA THR A 84 20.05 -37.26 -5.49
C THR A 84 19.55 -36.02 -6.24
N LYS A 85 19.10 -36.18 -7.49
CA LYS A 85 18.52 -35.09 -8.27
C LYS A 85 17.24 -34.55 -7.63
N SER A 86 16.36 -35.46 -7.20
CA SER A 86 15.08 -35.09 -6.57
C SER A 86 15.30 -34.36 -5.24
N ILE A 87 16.28 -34.78 -4.43
CA ILE A 87 16.68 -34.10 -3.19
C ILE A 87 17.26 -32.71 -3.47
N LEU A 88 18.17 -32.59 -4.45
CA LEU A 88 18.76 -31.30 -4.83
C LEU A 88 17.70 -30.32 -5.35
N THR A 89 16.74 -30.80 -6.14
CA THR A 89 15.61 -29.99 -6.59
C THR A 89 14.74 -29.53 -5.41
N LEU A 90 14.44 -30.41 -4.45
CA LEU A 90 13.68 -30.05 -3.25
C LEU A 90 14.37 -28.94 -2.45
N ILE A 91 15.67 -29.08 -2.19
CA ILE A 91 16.45 -28.07 -1.45
C ILE A 91 16.47 -26.74 -2.22
N GLY A 92 16.69 -26.77 -3.53
CA GLY A 92 16.65 -25.58 -4.39
C GLY A 92 15.30 -24.87 -4.34
N SER A 93 14.19 -25.62 -4.39
CA SER A 93 12.84 -25.06 -4.28
C SER A 93 12.56 -24.45 -2.90
N CYS A 94 13.01 -25.09 -1.80
CA CYS A 94 12.85 -24.53 -0.46
C CYS A 94 13.63 -23.22 -0.28
N LEU A 95 14.89 -23.17 -0.73
CA LEU A 95 15.71 -21.96 -0.69
C LEU A 95 15.13 -20.85 -1.57
N PHE A 96 14.62 -21.21 -2.76
CA PHE A 96 13.95 -20.27 -3.64
C PHE A 96 12.71 -19.66 -3.00
N MET A 97 11.87 -20.46 -2.32
CA MET A 97 10.67 -19.96 -1.64
C MET A 97 11.02 -18.89 -0.59
N ILE A 98 12.02 -19.17 0.26
CA ILE A 98 12.47 -18.24 1.30
C ILE A 98 13.03 -16.97 0.64
N GLY A 99 13.89 -17.13 -0.37
CA GLY A 99 14.45 -16.01 -1.12
C GLY A 99 13.38 -15.14 -1.79
N ALA A 100 12.40 -15.76 -2.46
CA ALA A 100 11.31 -15.06 -3.12
C ALA A 100 10.44 -14.28 -2.11
N SER A 101 10.17 -14.85 -0.93
CA SER A 101 9.38 -14.19 0.10
C SER A 101 10.02 -12.94 0.70
N ILE A 102 11.36 -12.80 0.62
CA ILE A 102 12.10 -11.67 1.17
C ILE A 102 12.51 -10.68 0.06
N LEU A 103 13.06 -11.19 -1.03
CA LEU A 103 13.57 -10.36 -2.12
C LEU A 103 12.45 -9.69 -2.92
N PHE A 104 11.33 -10.39 -3.13
CA PHE A 104 10.25 -9.84 -3.95
C PHE A 104 9.56 -8.65 -3.28
N PRO A 105 9.23 -8.67 -1.97
CA PRO A 105 8.78 -7.46 -1.27
C PRO A 105 9.86 -6.37 -1.20
N ALA A 106 11.12 -6.73 -0.97
CA ALA A 106 12.22 -5.77 -0.87
C ALA A 106 12.49 -5.01 -2.18
N PHE A 107 12.27 -5.63 -3.36
CA PHE A 107 12.36 -4.94 -4.66
C PHE A 107 11.37 -3.78 -4.80
N PHE A 108 10.20 -3.87 -4.15
CA PHE A 108 9.19 -2.82 -4.16
C PHE A 108 9.34 -1.84 -2.99
N GLY A 109 10.46 -1.90 -2.25
CA GLY A 109 10.70 -1.07 -1.07
C GLY A 109 9.91 -1.52 0.17
N TYR A 110 9.27 -2.69 0.11
CA TYR A 110 8.51 -3.25 1.22
C TYR A 110 9.43 -4.09 2.10
N GLN A 111 9.65 -3.65 3.33
CA GLN A 111 10.35 -4.43 4.35
C GLN A 111 9.29 -5.27 5.08
N ILE A 112 9.29 -6.58 4.82
CA ILE A 112 8.53 -7.56 5.59
C ILE A 112 9.23 -7.89 6.92
#